data_AF-A0A6G1WIL9-F1
#
_entry.id   AF-A0A6G1WIL9-F1
#
_cell.length_a   1.000
_cell.length_b   1.000
_cell.length_c   1.000
_cell.angle_alpha   90.00
_cell.angle_beta   90.00
_cell.angle_gamma   90.00
#
_symmetry.space_group_name_H-M   'P 1'
#
loop_
_entity.id
_entity.type
_entity.pdbx_description
1 polymer ?
#
loop_
_entity_poly.entity_id
_entity_poly.type
_entity_poly.pdbx_seq_one_letter_code
_entity_poly.pdbx_strand_id
1 'polypeptide(L)'
;MESSFRRDPQDLPRGYGDHRHQPSRGAVFRRSTVQVRNEGGLWDESEKLYPAIGASPKEHVLQWSFPSGASVSFAHLEHDKTVLNWQGSQIPLICFDELTHFSAKQFWYMVSRNRSMSGVRPYIRATCNPDADSWVVEFISWWIDQDTGLPIPERAGVLRTTDVAEPIRVLILRGRPSRMLDW
;
A
#
# COMPACT_ATOMS: atom_id res chain seq x y z
N MET A 1 57.92 3.40 -20.32
CA MET A 1 57.16 4.40 -19.55
C MET A 1 55.68 4.08 -19.68
N GLU A 2 54.90 4.39 -18.66
CA GLU A 2 53.46 4.13 -18.49
C GLU A 2 53.05 2.77 -17.88
N SER A 3 53.19 2.72 -16.55
CA SER A 3 52.40 1.86 -15.66
C SER A 3 50.99 2.43 -15.51
N SER A 4 49.97 1.64 -15.86
CA SER A 4 48.56 1.95 -15.64
C SER A 4 48.25 1.98 -14.14
N PHE A 5 48.07 3.18 -13.58
CA PHE A 5 47.60 3.41 -12.22
C PHE A 5 46.15 2.93 -12.08
N ARG A 6 45.93 1.83 -11.35
CA ARG A 6 44.61 1.50 -10.80
C ARG A 6 44.34 2.48 -9.64
N ARG A 7 43.25 3.26 -9.71
CA ARG A 7 42.84 4.14 -8.60
C ARG A 7 42.27 3.29 -7.46
N ASP A 8 42.73 3.56 -6.25
CA ASP A 8 42.25 2.94 -5.02
C ASP A 8 40.85 3.51 -4.69
N PRO A 9 39.86 2.71 -4.23
CA PRO A 9 38.50 3.19 -3.94
C PRO A 9 38.38 4.25 -2.84
N GLN A 10 39.50 4.63 -2.20
CA GLN A 10 39.54 5.60 -1.09
C GLN A 10 39.80 7.04 -1.54
N ASP A 11 40.06 7.29 -2.84
CA ASP A 11 40.41 8.61 -3.39
C ASP A 11 39.22 9.44 -3.92
N LEU A 12 37.98 9.13 -3.53
CA LEU A 12 36.83 9.97 -3.88
C LEU A 12 36.74 11.21 -2.96
N PRO A 13 36.58 12.43 -3.50
CA PRO A 13 36.55 13.65 -2.71
C PRO A 13 35.44 13.58 -1.64
N ARG A 14 35.81 13.81 -0.37
CA ARG A 14 34.87 14.03 0.74
C ARG A 14 34.14 15.36 0.52
N GLY A 15 33.13 15.37 -0.33
CA GLY A 15 32.44 16.61 -0.71
C GLY A 15 31.18 16.48 -1.55
N TYR A 16 30.65 15.27 -1.77
CA TYR A 16 29.29 15.10 -2.29
C TYR A 16 28.42 14.61 -1.13
N GLY A 17 27.44 15.42 -0.73
CA GLY A 17 26.46 15.05 0.27
C GLY A 17 25.78 13.74 -0.16
N ASP A 18 25.88 12.73 0.71
CA ASP A 18 25.13 11.49 0.64
C ASP A 18 23.66 11.81 0.31
N HIS A 19 23.23 11.52 -0.94
CA HIS A 19 21.82 11.49 -1.33
C HIS A 19 21.17 10.32 -0.59
N ARG A 20 21.06 10.44 0.74
CA ARG A 20 20.43 9.47 1.62
C ARG A 20 19.07 9.16 1.04
N HIS A 21 18.89 7.93 0.58
CA HIS A 21 17.57 7.40 0.25
C HIS A 21 16.67 7.73 1.45
N GLN A 22 15.67 8.60 1.24
CA GLN A 22 14.75 8.92 2.32
C GLN A 22 14.08 7.62 2.76
N PRO A 23 13.98 7.34 4.07
CA PRO A 23 13.33 6.13 4.52
C PRO A 23 11.89 6.07 4.00
N SER A 24 11.51 4.95 3.37
CA SER A 24 10.20 4.79 2.77
C SER A 24 9.11 4.60 3.84
N ARG A 25 7.92 5.13 3.56
CA ARG A 25 6.78 5.07 4.48
C ARG A 25 5.60 4.35 3.85
N GLY A 26 4.96 3.49 4.63
CA GLY A 26 3.70 2.85 4.29
C GLY A 26 2.61 3.19 5.29
N ALA A 27 1.36 3.22 4.83
CA ALA A 27 0.18 3.35 5.67
C ALA A 27 -0.83 2.25 5.34
N VAL A 28 -1.30 1.55 6.37
CA VAL A 28 -2.38 0.56 6.26
C VAL A 28 -3.61 1.11 6.97
N PHE A 29 -4.72 1.21 6.25
CA PHE A 29 -5.95 1.83 6.71
C PHE A 29 -7.03 0.80 7.01
N ARG A 30 -7.68 0.99 8.15
CA ARG A 30 -8.97 0.40 8.51
C ARG A 30 -10.00 1.50 8.77
N ARG A 31 -11.29 1.19 8.86
CA ARG A 31 -12.30 2.21 9.16
C ARG A 31 -12.09 2.84 10.54
N SER A 32 -11.87 2.05 11.58
CA SER A 32 -11.63 2.54 12.95
C SER A 32 -10.37 1.93 13.58
N THR A 33 -9.77 2.63 14.54
CA THR A 33 -8.61 2.11 15.31
C THR A 33 -8.97 0.86 16.10
N VAL A 34 -10.21 0.75 16.58
CA VAL A 34 -10.70 -0.44 17.30
C VAL A 34 -10.56 -1.67 16.39
N GLN A 35 -11.02 -1.58 15.14
CA GLN A 35 -10.89 -2.68 14.18
C GLN A 35 -9.44 -3.03 13.83
N VAL A 36 -8.50 -2.07 13.90
CA VAL A 36 -7.06 -2.36 13.73
C VAL A 36 -6.55 -3.26 14.86
N ARG A 37 -7.04 -3.05 16.08
CA ARG A 37 -6.58 -3.72 17.32
C ARG A 37 -7.44 -4.91 17.76
N ASN A 38 -8.54 -5.20 17.09
CA ASN A 38 -9.37 -6.34 17.42
C ASN A 38 -8.54 -7.63 17.37
N GLU A 39 -8.94 -8.63 18.16
CA GLU A 39 -8.31 -9.95 18.12
C GLU A 39 -8.35 -10.52 16.70
N GLY A 40 -7.20 -10.92 16.17
CA GLY A 40 -7.08 -11.36 14.76
C GLY A 40 -7.25 -10.23 13.73
N GLY A 41 -7.22 -8.98 14.19
CA GLY A 41 -7.21 -7.79 13.36
C GLY A 41 -5.82 -7.51 12.76
N LEU A 42 -5.74 -6.38 12.06
CA LEU A 42 -4.54 -6.02 11.30
C LEU A 42 -3.25 -5.95 12.15
N TRP A 43 -3.34 -5.43 13.39
CA TRP A 43 -2.19 -5.33 14.26
C TRP A 43 -1.69 -6.70 14.71
N ASP A 44 -2.58 -7.55 15.25
CA ASP A 44 -2.27 -8.90 15.69
C ASP A 44 -1.68 -9.78 14.57
N GLU A 45 -2.24 -9.69 13.35
CA GLU A 45 -1.69 -10.41 12.20
C GLU A 45 -0.30 -9.88 11.80
N SER A 46 -0.06 -8.57 11.96
CA SER A 46 1.26 -7.98 11.70
C SER A 46 2.32 -8.45 12.69
N GLU A 47 1.95 -8.69 13.96
CA GLU A 47 2.85 -9.22 14.99
C GLU A 47 3.34 -10.64 14.70
N LYS A 48 2.58 -11.42 13.94
CA LYS A 48 2.99 -12.77 13.50
C LYS A 48 4.02 -12.73 12.36
N LEU A 49 4.01 -11.68 11.54
CA LEU A 49 4.76 -11.61 10.30
C LEU A 49 5.99 -10.71 10.37
N TYR A 50 5.82 -9.47 10.84
CA TYR A 50 6.86 -8.45 10.74
C TYR A 50 8.09 -8.71 11.61
N PRO A 51 8.01 -9.33 12.81
CA PRO A 51 9.20 -9.72 13.56
C PRO A 51 10.10 -10.72 12.83
N ALA A 52 9.52 -11.60 11.99
CA ALA A 52 10.29 -12.59 11.22
C ALA A 52 11.24 -11.95 10.19
N ILE A 53 11.03 -10.68 9.85
CA ILE A 53 11.91 -9.88 8.97
C ILE A 53 12.62 -8.76 9.72
N GLY A 54 12.73 -8.87 11.04
CA GLY A 54 13.52 -7.97 11.90
C GLY A 54 12.87 -6.62 12.20
N ALA A 55 11.57 -6.48 11.96
CA ALA A 55 10.87 -5.24 12.30
C ALA A 55 10.60 -5.13 13.81
N SER A 56 10.64 -3.91 14.33
CA SER A 56 10.34 -3.60 15.73
C SER A 56 9.04 -2.79 15.85
N PRO A 57 8.11 -3.17 16.75
CA PRO A 57 6.85 -2.47 16.93
C PRO A 57 6.99 -1.22 17.81
N LYS A 58 6.10 -0.24 17.57
CA LYS A 58 5.80 0.90 18.42
C LYS A 58 4.30 0.92 18.66
N GLU A 59 3.84 0.03 19.53
CA GLU A 59 2.42 -0.31 19.70
C GLU A 59 1.54 0.92 20.01
N HIS A 60 1.99 1.83 20.87
CA HIS A 60 1.21 3.01 21.26
C HIS A 60 0.78 3.90 20.08
N VAL A 61 1.62 4.01 19.04
CA VAL A 61 1.33 4.76 17.80
C VAL A 61 0.99 3.86 16.62
N LEU A 62 0.85 2.55 16.85
CA LEU A 62 0.54 1.56 15.82
C LEU A 62 1.49 1.63 14.61
N GLN A 63 2.79 1.61 14.87
CA GLN A 63 3.81 1.71 13.82
C GLN A 63 4.86 0.61 13.94
N TRP A 64 5.34 0.13 12.80
CA TRP A 64 6.51 -0.76 12.69
C TRP A 64 7.69 -0.01 12.09
N SER A 65 8.89 -0.31 12.59
CA SER A 65 10.16 0.17 12.03
C SER A 65 10.95 -1.03 11.52
N PHE A 66 11.47 -0.96 10.30
CA PHE A 66 12.21 -2.04 9.65
C PHE A 66 13.73 -1.75 9.66
N PRO A 67 14.59 -2.78 9.59
CA PRO A 67 16.05 -2.59 9.58
C PRO A 67 16.56 -1.70 8.45
N SER A 68 15.83 -1.64 7.33
CA SER A 68 16.12 -0.74 6.21
C SER A 68 15.88 0.75 6.49
N GLY A 69 15.33 1.09 7.66
CA GLY A 69 14.82 2.42 8.01
C GLY A 69 13.39 2.68 7.56
N ALA A 70 12.81 1.80 6.73
CA ALA A 70 11.42 1.91 6.32
C ALA A 70 10.47 1.79 7.52
N SER A 71 9.27 2.35 7.39
CA SER A 71 8.24 2.24 8.42
C SER A 71 6.86 2.01 7.84
N VAL A 72 6.03 1.23 8.54
CA VAL A 72 4.62 1.01 8.22
C VAL A 72 3.77 1.44 9.41
N SER A 73 2.83 2.36 9.18
CA SER A 73 1.86 2.79 10.19
C SER A 73 0.50 2.18 9.92
N PHE A 74 -0.19 1.71 10.95
CA PHE A 74 -1.60 1.34 10.90
C PHE A 74 -2.43 2.52 11.39
N ALA A 75 -3.44 2.89 10.62
CA ALA A 75 -4.25 4.07 10.88
C ALA A 75 -5.71 3.84 10.52
N HIS A 76 -6.55 4.82 10.89
CA HIS A 76 -7.97 4.80 10.61
C HIS A 76 -8.40 5.97 9.74
N LEU A 77 -9.45 5.77 8.94
CA LEU A 77 -10.18 6.82 8.23
C LEU A 77 -11.68 6.60 8.43
N GLU A 78 -12.18 6.99 9.60
CA GLU A 78 -13.57 6.72 9.99
C GLU A 78 -14.58 7.67 9.34
N HIS A 79 -14.17 8.93 9.15
CA HIS A 79 -15.00 9.98 8.59
C HIS A 79 -14.29 10.65 7.43
N ASP A 80 -15.06 11.23 6.51
CA ASP A 80 -14.52 11.99 5.39
C ASP A 80 -13.63 13.16 5.82
N LYS A 81 -13.89 13.77 6.99
CA LYS A 81 -13.05 14.84 7.53
C LYS A 81 -11.68 14.35 8.01
N THR A 82 -11.57 13.07 8.41
CA THR A 82 -10.33 12.47 8.93
C THR A 82 -9.24 12.42 7.88
N VAL A 83 -9.58 12.46 6.58
CA VAL A 83 -8.61 12.54 5.49
C VAL A 83 -7.72 13.79 5.58
N LEU A 84 -8.21 14.88 6.18
CA LEU A 84 -7.46 16.13 6.30
C LEU A 84 -6.24 16.01 7.22
N ASN A 85 -6.23 15.03 8.13
CA ASN A 85 -5.06 14.71 8.95
C ASN A 85 -3.87 14.25 8.10
N TRP A 86 -4.11 13.87 6.84
CA TRP A 86 -3.12 13.41 5.87
C TRP A 86 -2.75 14.50 4.85
N GLN A 87 -3.15 15.75 5.09
CA GLN A 87 -2.72 16.87 4.26
C GLN A 87 -1.19 16.98 4.25
N GLY A 88 -0.62 17.18 3.07
CA GLY A 88 0.83 17.28 2.89
C GLY A 88 1.60 15.96 3.01
N SER A 89 0.92 14.83 3.27
CA SER A 89 1.58 13.53 3.36
C SER A 89 2.07 13.04 1.99
N GLN A 90 3.19 12.31 2.03
CA GLN A 90 3.78 11.60 0.90
C GLN A 90 4.00 10.15 1.33
N ILE A 91 3.21 9.24 0.78
CA ILE A 91 3.17 7.85 1.23
C ILE A 91 3.28 6.95 0.00
N PRO A 92 4.47 6.37 -0.27
CA PRO A 92 4.65 5.48 -1.42
C PRO A 92 3.82 4.19 -1.37
N LEU A 93 3.49 3.69 -0.18
CA LEU A 93 2.66 2.50 -0.01
C LEU A 93 1.40 2.85 0.78
N ILE A 94 0.24 2.72 0.14
CA ILE A 94 -1.05 2.86 0.81
C ILE A 94 -1.80 1.54 0.69
N CYS A 95 -2.26 1.01 1.82
CA CYS A 95 -3.08 -0.19 1.87
C CYS A 95 -4.43 0.14 2.50
N PHE A 96 -5.53 -0.33 1.90
CA PHE A 96 -6.87 -0.28 2.47
C PHE A 96 -7.35 -1.69 2.76
N ASP A 97 -7.80 -1.94 3.98
CA ASP A 97 -8.45 -3.20 4.34
C ASP A 97 -9.97 -3.00 4.45
N GLU A 98 -10.76 -3.83 3.74
CA GLU A 98 -12.20 -3.65 3.48
C GLU A 98 -12.53 -2.28 2.89
N LEU A 99 -12.06 -2.04 1.67
CA LEU A 99 -12.25 -0.79 0.94
C LEU A 99 -13.72 -0.33 0.85
N THR A 100 -14.65 -1.28 0.83
CA THR A 100 -16.10 -1.04 0.81
C THR A 100 -16.60 -0.27 2.03
N HIS A 101 -15.88 -0.32 3.16
CA HIS A 101 -16.21 0.43 4.36
C HIS A 101 -15.77 1.89 4.34
N PHE A 102 -15.02 2.32 3.32
CA PHE A 102 -14.58 3.70 3.12
C PHE A 102 -15.42 4.36 2.02
N SER A 103 -15.52 5.68 2.08
CA SER A 103 -16.12 6.45 0.98
C SER A 103 -15.15 6.58 -0.20
N ALA A 104 -15.69 6.78 -1.40
CA ALA A 104 -14.89 7.12 -2.59
C ALA A 104 -14.02 8.37 -2.33
N LYS A 105 -14.56 9.35 -1.60
CA LYS A 105 -13.83 10.57 -1.22
C LYS A 105 -12.59 10.25 -0.39
N GLN A 106 -12.68 9.35 0.58
CA GLN A 106 -11.53 8.93 1.38
C GLN A 106 -10.46 8.27 0.52
N PHE A 107 -10.87 7.33 -0.35
CA PHE A 107 -9.95 6.66 -1.25
C PHE A 107 -9.23 7.63 -2.19
N TRP A 108 -9.97 8.44 -2.95
CA TRP A 108 -9.39 9.37 -3.92
C TRP A 108 -8.56 10.47 -3.27
N TYR A 109 -8.94 10.91 -2.06
CA TYR A 109 -8.09 11.80 -1.29
C TYR A 109 -6.74 11.16 -1.01
N MET A 110 -6.70 9.89 -0.56
CA MET A 110 -5.43 9.20 -0.29
C MET A 110 -4.65 8.86 -1.57
N VAL A 111 -5.32 8.59 -2.70
CA VAL A 111 -4.66 8.44 -4.02
C VAL A 111 -3.77 9.64 -4.32
N SER A 112 -4.26 10.86 -4.07
CA SER A 112 -3.46 12.06 -4.29
C SER A 112 -2.28 12.26 -3.30
N ARG A 113 -2.14 11.38 -2.28
CA ARG A 113 -1.04 11.33 -1.30
C ARG A 113 -0.09 10.18 -1.60
N ASN A 114 -0.44 9.33 -2.57
CA ASN A 114 0.41 8.25 -3.08
C ASN A 114 1.54 8.81 -3.93
N ARG A 115 2.57 9.33 -3.27
CA ARG A 115 3.70 10.04 -3.86
C ARG A 115 4.98 9.62 -3.14
N SER A 116 6.11 9.69 -3.85
CA SER A 116 7.40 9.24 -3.34
C SER A 116 8.51 10.24 -3.63
N MET A 117 9.34 10.48 -2.61
CA MET A 117 10.61 11.18 -2.69
C MET A 117 11.80 10.24 -2.41
N SER A 118 11.52 8.95 -2.16
CA SER A 118 12.49 7.94 -1.74
C SER A 118 12.89 6.96 -2.86
N GLY A 119 12.47 7.22 -4.09
CA GLY A 119 12.70 6.32 -5.24
C GLY A 119 11.77 5.09 -5.29
N VAL A 120 11.01 4.81 -4.22
CA VAL A 120 9.99 3.75 -4.22
C VAL A 120 8.84 4.18 -5.13
N ARG A 121 8.50 3.38 -6.15
CA ARG A 121 7.34 3.66 -7.00
C ARG A 121 6.06 3.67 -6.15
N PRO A 122 5.24 4.75 -6.18
CA PRO A 122 3.99 4.78 -5.44
C PRO A 122 3.03 3.67 -5.89
N TYR A 123 2.38 2.98 -4.95
CA TYR A 123 1.35 1.99 -5.25
C TYR A 123 0.34 1.82 -4.11
N ILE A 124 -0.88 1.47 -4.49
CA ILE A 124 -1.99 1.22 -3.56
C ILE A 124 -2.41 -0.24 -3.65
N ARG A 125 -2.72 -0.84 -2.50
CA ARG A 125 -3.39 -2.14 -2.42
C ARG A 125 -4.68 -2.01 -1.63
N ALA A 126 -5.70 -2.74 -2.04
CA ALA A 126 -6.98 -2.76 -1.34
C ALA A 126 -7.52 -4.18 -1.31
N THR A 127 -8.09 -4.57 -0.17
CA THR A 127 -8.94 -5.77 -0.02
C THR A 127 -10.37 -5.32 0.19
N CYS A 128 -11.35 -6.12 -0.19
CA CYS A 128 -12.73 -5.96 0.23
C CYS A 128 -13.53 -7.24 0.05
N ASN A 129 -14.55 -7.39 0.87
CA ASN A 129 -15.63 -8.32 0.62
C ASN A 129 -16.63 -7.72 -0.39
N PRO A 130 -17.40 -8.57 -1.09
CA PRO A 130 -18.47 -8.11 -1.98
C PRO A 130 -19.52 -7.27 -1.24
N ASP A 131 -19.84 -6.11 -1.80
CA ASP A 131 -20.90 -5.21 -1.34
C ASP A 131 -21.48 -4.49 -2.56
N ALA A 132 -22.73 -4.79 -2.91
CA ALA A 132 -23.38 -4.29 -4.12
C ALA A 132 -23.71 -2.79 -4.05
N ASP A 133 -23.85 -2.24 -2.84
CA ASP A 133 -24.18 -0.83 -2.61
C ASP A 133 -22.91 0.05 -2.54
N SER A 134 -21.73 -0.56 -2.64
CA SER A 134 -20.45 0.14 -2.54
C SER A 134 -20.06 0.81 -3.86
N TRP A 135 -19.51 2.02 -3.77
CA TRP A 135 -18.87 2.72 -4.89
C TRP A 135 -17.73 1.89 -5.54
N VAL A 136 -17.20 0.91 -4.82
CA VAL A 136 -16.18 -0.02 -5.33
C VAL A 136 -16.72 -0.80 -6.54
N VAL A 137 -18.03 -1.10 -6.60
CA VAL A 137 -18.66 -1.78 -7.74
C VAL A 137 -18.45 -1.00 -9.03
N GLU A 138 -18.76 0.30 -9.01
CA GLU A 138 -18.55 1.19 -10.16
C GLU A 138 -17.06 1.26 -10.52
N PHE A 139 -16.21 1.37 -9.50
CA PHE A 139 -14.77 1.47 -9.67
C PHE A 139 -14.16 0.24 -10.35
N ILE A 140 -14.59 -0.97 -9.96
CA ILE A 140 -14.08 -2.22 -10.51
C ILE A 140 -14.90 -2.78 -11.68
N SER A 141 -16.00 -2.13 -12.06
CA SER A 141 -16.96 -2.60 -13.07
C SER A 141 -16.32 -3.05 -14.38
N TRP A 142 -15.25 -2.38 -14.82
CA TRP A 142 -14.52 -2.76 -16.04
C TRP A 142 -13.88 -4.16 -15.97
N TRP A 143 -13.52 -4.64 -14.78
CA TRP A 143 -12.95 -5.97 -14.58
C TRP A 143 -14.02 -7.05 -14.31
N ILE A 144 -15.28 -6.66 -14.14
CA ILE A 144 -16.39 -7.56 -13.79
C ILE A 144 -17.34 -7.71 -14.98
N ASP A 145 -17.66 -8.95 -15.30
CA ASP A 145 -18.70 -9.29 -16.27
C ASP A 145 -20.07 -8.97 -15.66
N GLN A 146 -20.82 -8.09 -16.32
CA GLN A 146 -22.06 -7.55 -15.76
C GLN A 146 -23.24 -8.54 -15.82
N ASP A 147 -23.15 -9.58 -16.66
CA ASP A 147 -24.19 -10.60 -16.80
C ASP A 147 -24.02 -11.70 -15.74
N THR A 148 -22.78 -12.04 -15.41
CA THR A 148 -22.43 -13.15 -14.50
C THR A 148 -22.00 -12.69 -13.10
N GLY A 149 -21.59 -11.42 -12.94
CA GLY A 149 -21.00 -10.88 -11.72
C GLY A 149 -19.58 -11.43 -11.42
N LEU A 150 -18.98 -12.17 -12.36
CA LEU A 150 -17.67 -12.78 -12.20
C LEU A 150 -16.56 -11.91 -12.80
N PRO A 151 -15.31 -12.02 -12.33
CA PRO A 151 -14.18 -11.35 -12.97
C PRO A 151 -14.00 -11.83 -14.42
N ILE A 152 -13.75 -10.91 -15.34
CA ILE A 152 -13.42 -11.19 -16.74
C ILE A 152 -11.97 -11.70 -16.79
N PRO A 153 -11.70 -12.97 -17.15
CA PRO A 153 -10.36 -13.56 -17.08
C PRO A 153 -9.30 -12.77 -17.87
N GLU A 154 -9.65 -12.28 -19.04
CA GLU A 154 -8.74 -11.55 -19.95
C GLU A 154 -8.34 -10.17 -19.38
N ARG A 155 -9.13 -9.64 -18.44
CA ARG A 155 -8.88 -8.33 -17.80
C ARG A 155 -8.18 -8.47 -16.46
N ALA A 156 -8.08 -9.68 -15.91
CA ALA A 156 -7.42 -9.90 -14.62
C ALA A 156 -5.96 -9.42 -14.65
N GLY A 157 -5.58 -8.52 -13.74
CA GLY A 157 -4.23 -7.96 -13.66
C GLY A 157 -3.87 -6.93 -14.76
N VAL A 158 -4.78 -6.66 -15.70
CA VAL A 158 -4.58 -5.64 -16.74
C VAL A 158 -4.57 -4.25 -16.12
N LEU A 159 -3.59 -3.44 -16.55
CA LEU A 159 -3.43 -2.05 -16.13
C LEU A 159 -4.52 -1.17 -16.71
N ARG A 160 -5.13 -0.35 -15.85
CA ARG A 160 -6.04 0.71 -16.28
C ARG A 160 -5.63 2.04 -15.67
N THR A 161 -5.38 3.03 -16.53
CA THR A 161 -5.20 4.41 -16.11
C THR A 161 -6.54 5.07 -15.86
N THR A 162 -6.70 5.66 -14.68
CA THR A 162 -7.73 6.66 -14.41
C THR A 162 -7.15 8.04 -14.66
N ASP A 163 -7.98 9.06 -14.84
CA ASP A 163 -7.56 10.44 -15.13
C ASP A 163 -6.66 11.07 -14.04
N VAL A 164 -6.51 10.39 -12.90
CA VAL A 164 -5.65 10.77 -11.78
C VAL A 164 -4.35 9.95 -11.76
N ALA A 165 -3.35 10.48 -12.46
CA ALA A 165 -1.89 10.36 -12.25
C ALA A 165 -1.16 9.00 -12.37
N GLU A 166 -1.70 7.84 -11.99
CA GLU A 166 -0.96 6.56 -12.11
C GLU A 166 -1.88 5.38 -12.53
N PRO A 167 -1.37 4.40 -13.29
CA PRO A 167 -2.13 3.22 -13.66
C PRO A 167 -2.46 2.39 -12.43
N ILE A 168 -3.75 2.08 -12.26
CA ILE A 168 -4.28 1.23 -11.20
C ILE A 168 -4.23 -0.21 -11.68
N ARG A 169 -3.69 -1.10 -10.82
CA ARG A 169 -3.78 -2.55 -10.97
C ARG A 169 -4.88 -3.04 -10.06
N VAL A 170 -5.85 -3.79 -10.58
CA VAL A 170 -6.77 -4.55 -9.74
C VAL A 170 -6.44 -6.03 -9.89
N LEU A 171 -6.13 -6.67 -8.76
CA LEU A 171 -5.99 -8.11 -8.67
C LEU A 171 -7.16 -8.62 -7.82
N ILE A 172 -8.13 -9.24 -8.47
CA ILE A 172 -9.27 -9.85 -7.79
C ILE A 172 -8.86 -11.26 -7.37
N LEU A 173 -8.47 -11.40 -6.11
CA LEU A 173 -8.17 -12.71 -5.52
C LEU A 173 -9.47 -13.32 -4.98
N ARG A 174 -9.86 -14.49 -5.49
CA ARG A 174 -10.94 -15.26 -4.85
C ARG A 174 -10.47 -15.68 -3.46
N GLY A 175 -11.22 -15.32 -2.42
CA GLY A 175 -11.22 -16.14 -1.20
C GLY A 175 -11.64 -17.55 -1.61
N ARG A 176 -10.83 -18.56 -1.28
CA ARG A 176 -11.07 -19.94 -1.71
C ARG A 176 -12.56 -20.31 -1.50
N PRO A 177 -13.31 -20.69 -2.55
CA PRO A 177 -14.37 -21.65 -2.36
C PRO A 177 -13.66 -22.89 -1.78
N SER A 178 -14.21 -23.48 -0.73
CA SER A 178 -13.65 -24.64 -0.05
C SER A 178 -13.46 -25.90 -0.91
N ARG A 179 -13.61 -25.82 -2.24
CA ARG A 179 -13.20 -26.82 -3.24
C ARG A 179 -12.86 -26.15 -4.57
N MET A 180 -11.57 -26.12 -4.93
CA MET A 180 -11.01 -26.71 -6.16
C MET A 180 -9.57 -26.24 -6.33
N LEU A 181 -8.68 -27.22 -6.27
CA LEU A 181 -7.33 -27.17 -6.82
C LEU A 181 -7.42 -27.16 -8.36
N ASP A 182 -6.31 -26.77 -8.97
CA ASP A 182 -5.94 -26.85 -10.39
C ASP A 182 -6.06 -25.54 -11.17
N TRP A 183 -5.07 -24.67 -10.94
CA TRP A 183 -4.32 -23.92 -11.96
C TRP A 183 -2.85 -23.84 -11.54
#